data_AF-A0A5A9NIY1-F1
#
_entry.id   AF-A0A5A9NIY1-F1
#
_cell.length_a   1.000
_cell.length_b   1.000
_cell.length_c   1.000
_cell.angle_alpha   90.00
_cell.angle_beta   90.00
_cell.angle_gamma   90.00
#
_symmetry.space_group_name_H-M   'P 1'
#
loop_
_entity.id
_entity.type
_entity.pdbx_description
1 polymer ?
#
loop_
_entity_poly.entity_id
_entity_poly.type
_entity_poly.pdbx_seq_one_letter_code
_entity_poly.pdbx_strand_id
1 'polypeptide(L)'
;MLKLGGVSFSYVHLSTISLKCAVYLFSKSLLVLSPAPVEISEICEVRKMNVAHGLAWSFYFGYLKFVLPDLEEKVRNYNATRVRLSSHRLHILLPLNAAAPNKPEDEDNHVVFHENLPELQLNRAGVRQRSYKNSVYKITGHNNETYYCALEYATPLQTLYLMSQDRDAGFGEKERKEQVLLFYRTLSQILENDLECRNRFRLVLINDEHTGEPHYLSREIIQHLTQQEGEIHMNPVQENLVHTLPEEGVMRDVYGAAGEDQMSSYPSLMFSIPQSLRSEPVETTDNYGQ
;
A
#
# COMPACT_ATOMS: atom_id res chain seq x y z
N MET A 1 -3.21 -28.08 -56.49
CA MET A 1 -2.12 -27.50 -55.66
C MET A 1 -2.29 -25.99 -55.70
N LEU A 2 -2.72 -25.35 -54.61
CA LEU A 2 -2.81 -23.88 -54.57
C LEU A 2 -1.42 -23.33 -54.28
N LYS A 3 -0.95 -22.38 -55.11
CA LYS A 3 0.30 -21.65 -54.88
C LYS A 3 -0.06 -20.25 -54.39
N LEU A 4 0.38 -19.91 -53.17
CA LEU A 4 0.35 -18.55 -52.64
C LEU A 4 1.80 -18.18 -52.29
N GLY A 5 2.34 -17.12 -52.90
CA GLY A 5 3.67 -16.60 -52.56
C GLY A 5 4.87 -17.55 -52.75
N GLY A 6 4.82 -18.48 -53.72
CA GLY A 6 5.95 -19.37 -54.02
C GLY A 6 6.04 -20.63 -53.16
N VAL A 7 5.20 -20.79 -52.13
CA VAL A 7 5.13 -22.00 -51.31
C VAL A 7 4.02 -22.93 -51.82
N SER A 8 4.34 -24.20 -52.05
CA SER A 8 3.39 -25.21 -52.54
C SER A 8 2.77 -25.94 -51.35
N PHE A 9 1.53 -25.60 -50.98
CA PHE A 9 0.81 -26.31 -49.92
C PHE A 9 0.01 -27.48 -50.49
N SER A 10 0.18 -28.66 -49.89
CA SER A 10 -0.68 -29.82 -50.16
C SER A 10 -2.06 -29.60 -49.56
N TYR A 11 -3.11 -30.11 -50.22
CA TYR A 11 -4.51 -29.96 -49.79
C TYR A 11 -4.73 -30.50 -48.36
N VAL A 12 -4.00 -31.55 -47.99
CA VAL A 12 -3.98 -32.15 -46.63
C VAL A 12 -3.44 -31.16 -45.60
N HIS A 13 -2.44 -30.35 -45.95
CA HIS A 13 -1.87 -29.35 -45.03
C HIS A 13 -2.85 -28.19 -44.81
N LEU A 14 -3.53 -27.74 -45.86
CA LEU A 14 -4.54 -26.69 -45.74
C LEU A 14 -5.74 -27.16 -44.89
N SER A 15 -6.19 -28.39 -45.10
CA SER A 15 -7.27 -29.00 -44.31
C SER A 15 -6.90 -29.17 -42.83
N THR A 16 -5.68 -29.58 -42.52
CA THR A 16 -5.21 -29.75 -41.14
C THR A 16 -5.04 -28.42 -40.42
N ILE A 17 -4.55 -27.38 -41.10
CA ILE A 17 -4.49 -26.01 -40.55
C ILE A 17 -5.91 -25.51 -40.28
N SER A 18 -6.83 -25.65 -41.23
CA SER A 18 -8.23 -25.24 -41.07
C SER A 18 -8.89 -25.93 -39.88
N LEU A 19 -8.67 -27.23 -39.72
CA LEU A 19 -9.20 -27.99 -38.59
C LEU A 19 -8.62 -27.51 -37.25
N LYS A 20 -7.31 -27.29 -37.18
CA LYS A 20 -6.65 -26.74 -35.97
C LYS A 20 -7.20 -25.36 -35.59
N CYS A 21 -7.38 -24.48 -36.57
CA CYS A 21 -7.99 -23.17 -36.35
C CYS A 21 -9.43 -23.29 -35.85
N ALA A 22 -10.24 -24.16 -36.46
CA ALA A 22 -11.62 -24.39 -36.02
C ALA A 22 -11.68 -24.93 -34.59
N VAL A 23 -10.84 -25.91 -34.24
CA VAL A 23 -10.75 -26.46 -32.88
C VAL A 23 -10.31 -25.40 -31.87
N TYR A 24 -9.32 -24.57 -32.20
CA TYR A 24 -8.87 -23.48 -31.34
C TYR A 24 -9.94 -22.41 -31.12
N LEU A 25 -10.63 -21.99 -32.18
CA LEU A 25 -11.72 -21.02 -32.08
C LEU A 25 -12.89 -21.60 -31.26
N PHE A 26 -13.20 -22.88 -31.48
CA PHE A 26 -14.21 -23.59 -30.72
C PHE A 26 -13.85 -23.66 -29.23
N SER A 27 -12.63 -24.10 -28.87
CA SER A 27 -12.19 -24.17 -27.47
C SER A 27 -12.11 -22.80 -26.81
N LYS A 28 -11.71 -21.75 -27.54
CA LYS A 28 -11.73 -20.37 -27.05
C LYS A 28 -13.15 -19.86 -26.83
N SER A 29 -14.08 -20.16 -27.74
CA SER A 29 -15.49 -19.76 -27.61
C SER A 29 -16.19 -20.44 -26.43
N LEU A 30 -15.79 -21.67 -26.11
CA LEU A 30 -16.27 -22.41 -24.95
C LEU A 30 -15.55 -22.05 -23.64
N LEU A 31 -14.65 -21.05 -23.67
CA LEU A 31 -13.87 -20.60 -22.51
C LEU A 31 -12.98 -21.70 -21.88
N VAL A 32 -12.76 -22.82 -22.58
CA VAL A 32 -11.90 -23.93 -22.12
C VAL A 32 -10.44 -23.48 -21.97
N LEU A 33 -10.05 -22.44 -22.72
CA LEU A 33 -8.73 -21.83 -22.65
C LEU A 33 -8.66 -20.63 -21.67
N SER A 34 -9.68 -20.41 -20.85
CA SER A 34 -9.63 -19.36 -19.84
C SER A 34 -8.72 -19.78 -18.70
N PRO A 35 -7.86 -18.88 -18.20
CA PRO A 35 -6.98 -19.21 -17.10
C PRO A 35 -7.79 -19.58 -15.85
N ALA A 36 -7.28 -20.53 -15.09
CA ALA A 36 -7.86 -20.91 -13.80
C ALA A 36 -7.72 -19.73 -12.80
N PRO A 37 -8.58 -19.64 -11.77
CA PRO A 37 -8.49 -18.58 -10.77
C PRO A 37 -7.10 -18.45 -10.10
N VAL A 38 -6.41 -19.58 -9.90
CA VAL A 38 -5.04 -19.60 -9.36
C VAL A 38 -4.03 -18.96 -10.31
N GLU A 39 -4.15 -19.19 -11.62
CA GLU A 39 -3.27 -18.59 -12.64
C GLU A 39 -3.53 -17.09 -12.75
N ILE A 40 -4.80 -16.67 -12.68
CA ILE A 40 -5.16 -15.24 -12.65
C ILE A 40 -4.56 -14.58 -11.41
N SER A 41 -4.70 -15.19 -10.23
CA SER A 41 -4.14 -14.68 -8.99
C SER A 41 -2.62 -14.54 -9.06
N GLU A 42 -1.91 -15.55 -9.57
CA GLU A 42 -0.46 -15.52 -9.75
C GLU A 42 -0.05 -14.40 -10.72
N ILE A 43 -0.74 -14.25 -11.86
CA ILE A 43 -0.48 -13.16 -12.81
C ILE A 43 -0.68 -11.79 -12.13
N CYS A 44 -1.75 -11.62 -11.36
CA CYS A 44 -2.04 -10.38 -10.63
C CYS A 44 -1.00 -10.08 -9.54
N GLU A 45 -0.48 -11.10 -8.84
CA GLU A 45 0.59 -10.95 -7.86
C GLU A 45 1.91 -10.58 -8.53
N VAL A 46 2.35 -11.34 -9.53
CA VAL A 46 3.60 -11.11 -10.26
C VAL A 46 3.62 -9.74 -10.94
N ARG A 47 2.49 -9.32 -11.51
CA ARG A 47 2.37 -8.00 -12.18
C ARG A 47 2.03 -6.86 -11.22
N LYS A 48 1.92 -7.12 -9.91
CA LYS A 48 1.58 -6.10 -8.90
C LYS A 48 0.26 -5.36 -9.18
N MET A 49 -0.71 -6.08 -9.74
CA MET A 49 -2.03 -5.56 -10.13
C MET A 49 -3.11 -5.85 -9.09
N ASN A 50 -2.75 -6.42 -7.93
CA ASN A 50 -3.69 -6.67 -6.85
C ASN A 50 -3.95 -5.39 -6.02
N VAL A 51 -5.13 -5.34 -5.40
CA VAL A 51 -5.58 -4.20 -4.58
C VAL A 51 -4.64 -3.98 -3.39
N ALA A 52 -4.19 -5.08 -2.77
CA ALA A 52 -3.27 -5.05 -1.63
C ALA A 52 -1.96 -4.30 -1.93
N HIS A 53 -1.42 -4.42 -3.15
CA HIS A 53 -0.20 -3.72 -3.55
C HIS A 53 -0.38 -2.20 -3.54
N GLY A 54 -1.47 -1.71 -4.13
CA GLY A 54 -1.80 -0.29 -4.14
C GLY A 54 -2.05 0.26 -2.73
N LEU A 55 -2.78 -0.51 -1.91
CA LEU A 55 -3.04 -0.14 -0.51
C LEU A 55 -1.76 -0.07 0.33
N ALA A 56 -0.81 -1.00 0.15
CA ALA A 56 0.46 -0.99 0.86
C ALA A 56 1.29 0.25 0.53
N TRP A 57 1.42 0.59 -0.76
CA TRP A 57 2.12 1.81 -1.18
C TRP A 57 1.43 3.09 -0.72
N SER A 58 0.10 3.12 -0.79
CA SER A 58 -0.71 4.23 -0.28
C SER A 58 -0.47 4.43 1.22
N PHE A 59 -0.47 3.37 2.02
CA PHE A 59 -0.23 3.47 3.46
C PHE A 59 1.20 3.89 3.79
N TYR A 60 2.18 3.38 3.03
CA TYR A 60 3.58 3.77 3.18
C TYR A 60 3.81 5.26 2.85
N PHE A 61 3.53 5.70 1.62
CA PHE A 61 3.76 7.10 1.22
C PHE A 61 2.76 8.09 1.83
N GLY A 62 1.57 7.61 2.14
CA GLY A 62 0.48 8.38 2.72
C GLY A 62 0.69 8.67 4.20
N TYR A 63 1.41 7.81 4.92
CA TYR A 63 1.50 7.82 6.37
C TYR A 63 2.85 7.35 6.92
N LEU A 64 3.21 6.07 6.76
CA LEU A 64 4.33 5.47 7.52
C LEU A 64 5.69 6.10 7.23
N LYS A 65 5.95 6.52 5.98
CA LYS A 65 7.24 7.06 5.55
C LYS A 65 7.74 8.23 6.40
N PHE A 66 6.82 9.06 6.90
CA PHE A 66 7.18 10.23 7.71
C PHE A 66 6.75 10.09 9.18
N VAL A 67 5.79 9.22 9.48
CA VAL A 67 5.36 8.98 10.87
C VAL A 67 6.34 8.10 11.62
N LEU A 68 6.86 7.03 11.00
CA LEU A 68 7.80 6.13 11.68
C LEU A 68 9.09 6.83 12.11
N PRO A 69 9.71 7.70 11.28
CA PRO A 69 10.92 8.37 11.70
C PRO A 69 10.71 9.34 12.88
N ASP A 70 9.62 10.10 12.83
CA ASP A 70 9.20 11.05 13.86
C ASP A 70 8.78 10.36 15.18
N LEU A 71 8.15 9.19 15.09
CA LEU A 71 7.72 8.42 16.25
C LEU A 71 8.88 8.02 17.17
N GLU A 72 10.01 7.59 16.60
CA GLU A 72 11.18 7.19 17.40
C GLU A 72 11.68 8.33 18.29
N GLU A 73 11.75 9.55 17.73
CA GLU A 73 12.12 10.75 18.49
C GLU A 73 11.08 11.08 19.57
N LYS A 74 9.79 10.99 19.23
CA LYS A 74 8.71 11.21 20.19
C LYS A 74 8.76 10.23 21.35
N VAL A 75 8.98 8.95 21.08
CA VAL A 75 9.08 7.92 22.12
C VAL A 75 10.29 8.16 23.00
N ARG A 76 11.44 8.56 22.44
CA ARG A 76 12.63 8.91 23.23
C ARG A 76 12.35 10.06 24.20
N ASN A 77 11.69 11.12 23.74
CA ASN A 77 11.33 12.27 24.57
C ASN A 77 10.25 11.93 25.61
N TYR A 78 9.28 11.10 25.23
CA TYR A 78 8.23 10.60 26.11
C TYR A 78 8.82 9.75 27.25
N ASN A 79 9.70 8.79 26.92
CA ASN A 79 10.36 7.93 27.91
C ASN A 79 11.22 8.70 28.93
N ALA A 80 11.74 9.87 28.57
CA ALA A 80 12.54 10.71 29.46
C ALA A 80 11.70 11.50 30.49
N THR A 81 10.41 11.74 30.18
CA THR A 81 9.54 12.64 30.96
C THR A 81 8.32 11.96 31.56
N ARG A 82 7.94 10.80 31.04
CA ARG A 82 6.70 10.08 31.35
C ARG A 82 7.00 8.61 31.68
N VAL A 83 6.08 7.72 31.33
CA VAL A 83 6.22 6.28 31.49
C VAL A 83 7.18 5.74 30.43
N ARG A 84 8.03 4.79 30.80
CA ARG A 84 8.91 4.10 29.86
C ARG A 84 8.08 3.11 29.02
N LEU A 85 8.01 3.33 27.72
CA LEU A 85 7.47 2.37 26.78
C LEU A 85 8.36 1.12 26.74
N SER A 86 7.72 -0.04 26.66
CA SER A 86 8.35 -1.35 26.49
C SER A 86 9.04 -1.47 25.13
N SER A 87 8.64 -0.66 24.15
CA SER A 87 9.26 -0.62 22.82
C SER A 87 9.20 0.78 22.21
N HIS A 88 10.20 1.09 21.37
CA HIS A 88 10.27 2.32 20.58
C HIS A 88 9.59 2.19 19.21
N ARG A 89 9.12 0.99 18.86
CA ARG A 89 8.52 0.69 17.56
C ARG A 89 7.01 0.89 17.58
N LEU A 90 6.45 1.27 16.44
CA LEU A 90 5.01 1.24 16.21
C LEU A 90 4.53 -0.20 16.03
N HIS A 91 3.60 -0.65 16.85
CA HIS A 91 2.97 -1.96 16.70
C HIS A 91 1.72 -1.80 15.83
N ILE A 92 1.77 -2.36 14.63
CA ILE A 92 0.68 -2.26 13.65
C ILE A 92 -0.04 -3.61 13.64
N LEU A 93 -1.30 -3.61 14.05
CA LEU A 93 -2.17 -4.78 14.12
C LEU A 93 -2.81 -5.05 12.76
N LEU A 94 -2.79 -6.31 12.34
CA LEU A 94 -3.36 -6.79 11.09
C LEU A 94 -4.27 -8.01 11.33
N PRO A 95 -5.56 -7.83 11.63
CA PRO A 95 -6.53 -8.94 11.66
C PRO A 95 -6.69 -9.56 10.27
N LEU A 96 -6.62 -10.89 10.18
CA LEU A 96 -6.70 -11.66 8.93
C LEU A 96 -8.04 -11.53 8.20
N ASN A 97 -9.12 -11.34 8.94
CA ASN A 97 -10.47 -11.10 8.45
C ASN A 97 -10.69 -9.63 8.03
N ALA A 98 -9.67 -8.77 8.20
CA ALA A 98 -9.67 -7.34 7.97
C ALA A 98 -10.66 -6.53 8.82
N ALA A 99 -11.38 -7.16 9.76
CA ALA A 99 -12.30 -6.51 10.67
C ALA A 99 -11.49 -5.84 11.79
N ALA A 100 -11.12 -4.58 11.56
CA ALA A 100 -10.45 -3.77 12.56
C ALA A 100 -11.51 -3.02 13.40
N PRO A 101 -11.59 -3.22 14.72
CA PRO A 101 -12.44 -2.41 15.57
C PRO A 101 -11.92 -0.96 15.60
N ASN A 102 -12.78 -0.02 16.00
CA ASN A 102 -12.37 1.38 16.17
C ASN A 102 -11.42 1.58 17.35
N LYS A 103 -11.50 0.68 18.35
CA LYS A 103 -10.76 0.73 19.60
C LYS A 103 -10.25 -0.67 19.94
N PRO A 104 -8.95 -0.86 20.19
CA PRO A 104 -8.41 -2.13 20.68
C PRO A 104 -9.09 -2.63 21.97
N GLU A 105 -9.59 -1.71 22.80
CA GLU A 105 -10.27 -2.02 24.06
C GLU A 105 -11.61 -2.75 23.85
N ASP A 106 -12.23 -2.59 22.69
CA ASP A 106 -13.49 -3.28 22.36
C ASP A 106 -13.25 -4.79 22.15
N GLU A 107 -12.02 -5.20 21.83
CA GLU A 107 -11.64 -6.61 21.64
C GLU A 107 -11.09 -7.24 22.93
N ASP A 108 -10.31 -6.48 23.71
CA ASP A 108 -9.66 -7.00 24.92
C ASP A 108 -9.51 -5.93 26.01
N ASN A 109 -10.18 -6.14 27.14
CA ASN A 109 -10.17 -5.24 28.30
C ASN A 109 -8.77 -5.10 28.96
N HIS A 110 -7.81 -5.98 28.64
CA HIS A 110 -6.43 -5.83 29.10
C HIS A 110 -5.62 -4.85 28.27
N VAL A 111 -6.11 -4.45 27.10
CA VAL A 111 -5.57 -3.36 26.31
C VAL A 111 -6.38 -2.13 26.67
N VAL A 112 -5.72 -1.12 27.25
CA VAL A 112 -6.39 0.10 27.74
C VAL A 112 -5.66 1.32 27.19
N PHE A 113 -6.39 2.24 26.57
CA PHE A 113 -5.81 3.52 26.14
C PHE A 113 -5.15 4.25 27.32
N HIS A 114 -3.90 4.66 27.14
CA HIS A 114 -3.15 5.40 28.15
C HIS A 114 -3.15 6.89 27.83
N GLU A 115 -2.54 7.29 26.72
CA GLU A 115 -2.53 8.67 26.23
C GLU A 115 -2.09 8.75 24.77
N ASN A 116 -2.19 9.94 24.16
CA ASN A 116 -1.65 10.21 22.83
C ASN A 116 -0.22 10.77 22.94
N LEU A 117 0.65 10.35 22.04
CA LEU A 117 1.93 11.03 21.81
C LEU A 117 1.71 12.41 21.18
N PRO A 118 2.70 13.34 21.27
CA PRO A 118 2.63 14.62 20.60
C PRO A 118 2.29 14.48 19.11
N GLU A 119 1.44 15.36 18.58
CA GLU A 119 0.97 15.28 17.20
C GLU A 119 2.07 15.68 16.21
N LEU A 120 2.13 15.00 15.05
CA LEU A 120 2.91 15.47 13.90
C LEU A 120 2.00 16.29 13.00
N GLN A 121 2.40 17.52 12.66
CA GLN A 121 1.61 18.38 11.77
C GLN A 121 2.38 18.65 10.47
N LEU A 122 1.75 18.34 9.32
CA LEU A 122 2.35 18.53 8.00
C LEU A 122 1.36 19.14 7.00
N ASN A 123 1.85 19.91 6.04
CA ASN A 123 1.04 20.38 4.90
C ASN A 123 1.02 19.30 3.81
N ARG A 124 -0.16 18.83 3.39
CA ARG A 124 -0.31 17.69 2.45
C ARG A 124 -1.51 17.89 1.53
N ALA A 125 -1.30 17.73 0.22
CA ALA A 125 -2.36 17.76 -0.80
C ALA A 125 -3.33 18.94 -0.66
N GLY A 126 -2.80 20.15 -0.41
CA GLY A 126 -3.60 21.37 -0.20
C GLY A 126 -4.16 21.57 1.21
N VAL A 127 -4.05 20.57 2.10
CA VAL A 127 -4.45 20.69 3.51
C VAL A 127 -3.27 21.19 4.33
N ARG A 128 -3.45 22.35 4.98
CA ARG A 128 -2.44 22.91 5.90
C ARG A 128 -2.56 22.27 7.29
N GLN A 129 -1.41 22.05 7.94
CA GLN A 129 -1.31 21.53 9.31
C GLN A 129 -2.15 20.27 9.56
N ARG A 130 -2.13 19.33 8.62
CA ARG A 130 -2.77 18.02 8.80
C ARG A 130 -2.08 17.30 9.96
N SER A 131 -2.86 16.94 10.97
CA SER A 131 -2.40 16.29 12.20
C SER A 131 -2.40 14.77 12.07
N TYR A 132 -1.30 14.14 12.51
CA TYR A 132 -1.14 12.70 12.65
C TYR A 132 -0.89 12.38 14.14
N LYS A 133 -1.63 11.42 14.67
CA LYS A 133 -1.63 11.06 16.09
C LYS A 133 -1.29 9.59 16.26
N ASN A 134 -0.49 9.28 17.27
CA ASN A 134 -0.21 7.91 17.68
C ASN A 134 -0.61 7.75 19.14
N SER A 135 -1.24 6.63 19.47
CA SER A 135 -1.77 6.33 20.79
C SER A 135 -0.88 5.32 21.51
N VAL A 136 -0.63 5.57 22.79
CA VAL A 136 0.01 4.62 23.71
C VAL A 136 -1.06 3.86 24.45
N TYR A 137 -0.89 2.55 24.55
CA TYR A 137 -1.77 1.66 25.30
C TYR A 137 -1.02 1.02 26.45
N LYS A 138 -1.72 0.87 27.58
CA LYS A 138 -1.32 0.02 28.69
C LYS A 138 -1.85 -1.38 28.44
N ILE A 139 -0.98 -2.37 28.51
CA ILE A 139 -1.32 -3.78 28.29
C ILE A 139 -0.99 -4.56 29.54
N THR A 140 -1.98 -5.28 30.08
CA THR A 140 -1.84 -6.04 31.32
C THR A 140 -1.75 -7.54 31.00
N GLY A 141 -0.67 -8.18 31.41
CA GLY A 141 -0.46 -9.62 31.24
C GLY A 141 -1.11 -10.46 32.34
N HIS A 142 -1.08 -11.78 32.18
CA HIS A 142 -1.68 -12.74 33.12
C HIS A 142 -1.09 -12.65 34.54
N ASN A 143 0.19 -12.28 34.67
CA ASN A 143 0.88 -12.13 35.96
C ASN A 143 0.77 -10.72 36.55
N ASN A 144 -0.18 -9.90 36.06
CA ASN A 144 -0.34 -8.48 36.41
C ASN A 144 0.87 -7.61 36.02
N GLU A 145 1.74 -8.13 35.13
CA GLU A 145 2.82 -7.38 34.49
C GLU A 145 2.21 -6.33 33.55
N THR A 146 2.77 -5.14 33.54
CA THR A 146 2.26 -4.02 32.77
C THR A 146 3.26 -3.60 31.71
N TYR A 147 2.78 -3.50 30.47
CA TYR A 147 3.54 -3.05 29.31
C TYR A 147 2.91 -1.77 28.75
N TYR A 148 3.74 -0.93 28.13
CA TYR A 148 3.28 0.26 27.43
C TYR A 148 3.87 0.28 26.03
N CYS A 149 3.04 0.42 24.99
CA CYS A 149 3.53 0.51 23.62
C CYS A 149 2.65 1.42 22.75
N ALA A 150 3.24 1.96 21.69
CA ALA A 150 2.50 2.61 20.63
C ALA A 150 1.86 1.53 19.73
N LEU A 151 0.53 1.60 19.57
CA LEU A 151 -0.26 0.56 18.94
C LEU A 151 -1.34 1.17 18.05
N GLU A 152 -1.57 0.58 16.87
CA GLU A 152 -2.65 0.97 15.96
C GLU A 152 -3.05 -0.20 15.04
N TYR A 153 -4.26 -0.16 14.49
CA TYR A 153 -4.67 -1.05 13.41
C TYR A 153 -4.23 -0.50 12.06
N ALA A 154 -3.84 -1.39 11.13
CA ALA A 154 -3.58 -1.01 9.75
C ALA A 154 -4.88 -0.53 9.07
N THR A 155 -5.03 0.79 8.93
CA THR A 155 -6.23 1.43 8.35
C THR A 155 -6.65 0.88 6.98
N PRO A 156 -5.74 0.48 6.06
CA PRO A 156 -6.16 -0.10 4.77
C PRO A 156 -6.97 -1.39 4.91
N LEU A 157 -6.85 -2.13 6.01
CA LEU A 157 -7.65 -3.34 6.24
C LEU A 157 -9.13 -3.02 6.40
N GLN A 158 -9.45 -1.90 7.05
CA GLN A 158 -10.84 -1.42 7.11
C GLN A 158 -11.41 -1.17 5.71
N THR A 159 -10.58 -0.71 4.77
CA THR A 159 -11.01 -0.52 3.37
C THR A 159 -11.31 -1.87 2.71
N LEU A 160 -10.45 -2.88 2.88
CA LEU A 160 -10.72 -4.23 2.39
C LEU A 160 -11.99 -4.82 3.01
N TYR A 161 -12.21 -4.62 4.30
CA TYR A 161 -13.43 -5.06 4.97
C TYR A 161 -14.67 -4.40 4.35
N LEU A 162 -14.68 -3.07 4.20
CA LEU A 162 -15.81 -2.35 3.62
C LEU A 162 -16.07 -2.75 2.17
N MET A 163 -15.02 -2.90 1.35
CA MET A 163 -15.14 -3.43 -0.01
C MET A 163 -15.81 -4.81 -0.02
N SER A 164 -15.54 -5.66 0.99
CA SER A 164 -16.14 -7.00 1.06
C SER A 164 -17.62 -7.02 1.46
N GLN A 165 -18.12 -5.92 2.03
CA GLN A 165 -19.53 -5.76 2.38
C GLN A 165 -20.34 -5.14 1.24
N ASP A 166 -19.66 -4.51 0.27
CA ASP A 166 -20.29 -3.89 -0.89
C ASP A 166 -20.51 -4.93 -2.00
N ARG A 167 -21.77 -5.08 -2.42
CA ARG A 167 -22.16 -6.06 -3.46
C ARG A 167 -21.61 -5.68 -4.83
N ASP A 168 -21.39 -4.40 -5.08
CA ASP A 168 -20.95 -3.90 -6.39
C ASP A 168 -19.43 -3.99 -6.56
N ALA A 169 -18.68 -4.20 -5.47
CA ALA A 169 -17.22 -4.30 -5.50
C ALA A 169 -16.72 -5.63 -6.08
N GLY A 170 -17.56 -6.67 -6.13
CA GLY A 170 -17.16 -8.00 -6.58
C GLY A 170 -16.04 -8.63 -5.73
N PHE A 171 -15.94 -8.22 -4.46
CA PHE A 171 -14.89 -8.60 -3.53
C PHE A 171 -15.48 -9.39 -2.37
N GLY A 172 -15.11 -10.67 -2.22
CA GLY A 172 -15.68 -11.56 -1.21
C GLY A 172 -14.80 -11.74 0.04
N GLU A 173 -15.33 -12.49 1.01
CA GLU A 173 -14.59 -12.83 2.24
C GLU A 173 -13.35 -13.69 1.98
N LYS A 174 -13.42 -14.62 1.02
CA LYS A 174 -12.28 -15.47 0.67
C LYS A 174 -11.14 -14.64 0.09
N GLU A 175 -11.46 -13.79 -0.89
CA GLU A 175 -10.51 -12.88 -1.52
C GLU A 175 -9.94 -11.88 -0.51
N ARG A 176 -10.75 -11.44 0.46
CA ARG A 176 -10.33 -10.55 1.54
C ARG A 176 -9.15 -11.07 2.32
N LYS A 177 -9.21 -12.29 2.85
CA LYS A 177 -8.11 -12.88 3.64
C LYS A 177 -6.83 -12.99 2.82
N GLU A 178 -6.94 -13.37 1.53
CA GLU A 178 -5.80 -13.41 0.60
C GLU A 178 -5.19 -12.02 0.39
N GLN A 179 -6.01 -10.98 0.20
CA GLN A 179 -5.52 -9.60 0.08
C GLN A 179 -4.87 -9.09 1.38
N VAL A 180 -5.34 -9.48 2.57
CA VAL A 180 -4.66 -9.12 3.83
C VAL A 180 -3.26 -9.70 3.88
N LEU A 181 -3.10 -10.97 3.50
CA LEU A 181 -1.78 -11.62 3.48
C LEU A 181 -0.84 -10.99 2.44
N LEU A 182 -1.36 -10.66 1.25
CA LEU A 182 -0.60 -9.94 0.23
C LEU A 182 -0.22 -8.52 0.68
N PHE A 183 -1.11 -7.84 1.40
CA PHE A 183 -0.85 -6.53 1.98
C PHE A 183 0.27 -6.61 3.02
N TYR A 184 0.18 -7.57 3.95
CA TYR A 184 1.22 -7.82 4.94
C TYR A 184 2.59 -8.05 4.29
N ARG A 185 2.66 -8.96 3.31
CA ARG A 185 3.92 -9.28 2.60
C ARG A 185 4.48 -8.08 1.87
N THR A 186 3.63 -7.37 1.12
CA THR A 186 4.05 -6.19 0.35
C THR A 186 4.52 -5.07 1.27
N LEU A 187 3.76 -4.77 2.33
CA LEU A 187 4.12 -3.72 3.29
C LEU A 187 5.41 -4.06 4.03
N SER A 188 5.58 -5.30 4.47
CA SER A 188 6.83 -5.77 5.09
C SER A 188 8.02 -5.56 4.16
N GLN A 189 7.91 -5.96 2.89
CA GLN A 189 8.97 -5.74 1.90
C GLN A 189 9.27 -4.25 1.69
N ILE A 190 8.25 -3.39 1.62
CA ILE A 190 8.45 -1.94 1.45
C ILE A 190 9.23 -1.37 2.64
N LEU A 191 8.78 -1.67 3.87
CA LEU A 191 9.35 -1.08 5.09
C LEU A 191 10.74 -1.62 5.43
N GLU A 192 11.02 -2.90 5.19
CA GLU A 192 12.34 -3.48 5.43
C GLU A 192 13.42 -2.96 4.45
N ASN A 193 13.00 -2.58 3.23
CA ASN A 193 13.89 -2.00 2.23
C ASN A 193 14.14 -0.49 2.43
N ASP A 194 13.38 0.18 3.31
CA ASP A 194 13.55 1.59 3.61
C ASP A 194 14.40 1.78 4.87
N LEU A 195 15.56 2.41 4.72
CA LEU A 195 16.51 2.65 5.81
C LEU A 195 15.95 3.53 6.94
N GLU A 196 15.02 4.43 6.62
CA GLU A 196 14.39 5.32 7.60
C GLU A 196 13.28 4.61 8.37
N CYS A 197 12.63 3.61 7.78
CA CYS A 197 11.51 2.90 8.39
C CYS A 197 11.92 1.59 9.08
N ARG A 198 12.94 0.89 8.55
CA ARG A 198 13.41 -0.39 9.11
C ARG A 198 13.71 -0.26 10.60
N ASN A 199 13.42 -1.31 11.36
CA ASN A 199 13.55 -1.36 12.83
C ASN A 199 12.68 -0.37 13.62
N ARG A 200 11.78 0.42 13.01
CA ARG A 200 10.86 1.36 13.71
C ARG A 200 9.41 0.89 13.79
N PHE A 201 9.11 -0.28 13.23
CA PHE A 201 7.77 -0.86 13.22
C PHE A 201 7.79 -2.34 13.65
N ARG A 202 6.64 -2.85 14.06
CA ARG A 202 6.37 -4.29 14.19
C ARG A 202 4.99 -4.58 13.63
N LEU A 203 4.94 -5.39 12.58
CA LEU A 203 3.68 -5.92 12.08
C LEU A 203 3.26 -7.11 12.97
N VAL A 204 2.01 -7.10 13.41
CA VAL A 204 1.42 -8.14 14.24
C VAL A 204 0.20 -8.69 13.50
N LEU A 205 0.35 -9.89 12.95
CA LEU A 205 -0.73 -10.58 12.25
C LEU A 205 -1.62 -11.29 13.27
N ILE A 206 -2.88 -10.87 13.38
CA ILE A 206 -3.84 -11.39 14.36
C ILE A 206 -4.65 -12.50 13.70
N ASN A 207 -4.64 -13.70 14.29
CA ASN A 207 -5.47 -14.80 13.81
C ASN A 207 -6.85 -14.74 14.44
N ASP A 208 -7.85 -14.37 13.63
CA ASP A 208 -9.21 -14.17 14.11
C ASP A 208 -9.95 -15.48 14.43
N GLU A 209 -9.36 -16.64 14.16
CA GLU A 209 -9.89 -17.92 14.66
C GLU A 209 -9.90 -17.97 16.20
N HIS A 210 -9.09 -17.13 16.85
CA HIS A 210 -9.07 -16.97 18.30
C HIS A 210 -9.88 -15.75 18.77
N THR A 211 -10.61 -15.06 17.89
CA THR A 211 -11.52 -13.96 18.28
C THR A 211 -12.62 -14.52 19.16
N GLY A 212 -12.53 -14.27 20.47
CA GLY A 212 -13.41 -14.83 21.50
C GLY A 212 -12.67 -15.60 22.59
N GLU A 213 -11.39 -15.97 22.39
CA GLU A 213 -10.53 -16.36 23.51
C GLU A 213 -10.28 -15.14 24.40
N PRO A 214 -10.51 -15.24 25.72
CA PRO A 214 -10.25 -14.13 26.62
C PRO A 214 -8.77 -13.77 26.56
N HIS A 215 -8.49 -12.48 26.38
CA HIS A 215 -7.15 -11.91 26.43
C HIS A 215 -6.20 -12.34 25.30
N TYR A 216 -6.74 -12.80 24.16
CA TYR A 216 -5.91 -13.18 23.00
C TYR A 216 -5.05 -12.02 22.50
N LEU A 217 -5.67 -10.84 22.29
CA LEU A 217 -4.99 -9.67 21.74
C LEU A 217 -3.83 -9.20 22.65
N SER A 218 -4.08 -9.03 23.95
CA SER A 218 -3.03 -8.66 24.91
C SER A 218 -1.90 -9.68 24.96
N ARG A 219 -2.22 -10.99 24.92
CA ARG A 219 -1.22 -12.06 24.87
C ARG A 219 -0.33 -11.97 23.63
N GLU A 220 -0.91 -11.79 22.45
CA GLU A 220 -0.16 -11.64 21.19
C GLU A 220 0.75 -10.41 21.22
N ILE A 221 0.24 -9.26 21.69
CA ILE A 221 1.06 -8.05 21.77
C ILE A 221 2.21 -8.23 22.76
N ILE A 222 1.96 -8.81 23.94
CA ILE A 222 3.00 -9.08 24.95
C ILE A 222 4.06 -10.01 24.37
N GLN A 223 3.66 -11.09 23.68
CA GLN A 223 4.59 -12.00 23.03
C GLN A 223 5.52 -11.26 22.05
N HIS A 224 4.97 -10.34 21.26
CA HIS A 224 5.75 -9.51 20.35
C HIS A 224 6.69 -8.53 21.07
N LEU A 225 6.25 -7.94 22.18
CA LEU A 225 7.08 -7.04 22.99
C LEU A 225 8.25 -7.79 23.64
N THR A 226 8.00 -8.97 24.23
CA THR A 226 9.04 -9.79 24.85
C THR A 226 10.04 -10.33 23.82
N GLN A 227 9.59 -10.69 22.62
CA GLN A 227 10.50 -11.11 21.53
C GLN A 227 11.47 -9.99 21.15
N GLN A 228 11.02 -8.74 21.14
CA GLN A 228 11.86 -7.59 20.78
C GLN A 228 12.99 -7.33 21.78
N GLU A 229 12.78 -7.61 23.07
CA GLU A 229 13.84 -7.44 24.09
C GLU A 229 15.07 -8.32 23.81
N GLY A 230 14.89 -9.43 23.11
CA GLY A 230 15.98 -10.33 22.68
C GLY A 230 16.58 -10.01 21.31
N GLU A 231 16.01 -9.07 20.54
CA GLU A 231 16.50 -8.71 19.21
C GLU A 231 17.70 -7.74 19.33
N ILE A 232 18.81 -8.04 18.65
CA ILE A 232 19.98 -7.13 18.61
C ILE A 232 19.63 -5.90 17.79
N HIS A 233 19.65 -4.72 18.42
CA HIS A 233 19.48 -3.45 17.72
C HIS A 233 20.67 -3.20 16.79
N MET A 234 20.46 -3.39 15.48
CA MET A 234 21.42 -2.99 14.46
C MET A 234 21.27 -1.48 14.24
N ASN A 235 22.15 -0.70 14.87
CA ASN A 235 22.32 0.70 14.51
C ASN A 235 22.67 0.77 13.01
N PRO A 236 22.04 1.65 12.22
CA PRO A 236 22.48 1.87 10.85
C PRO A 236 23.94 2.31 10.91
N VAL A 237 24.82 1.49 10.34
CA VAL A 237 26.22 1.85 10.08
C VAL A 237 26.19 3.21 9.39
N GLN A 238 26.82 4.22 9.99
CA GLN A 238 27.18 5.44 9.28
C GLN A 238 28.09 5.01 8.13
N GLU A 239 27.55 4.94 6.92
CA GLU A 239 28.34 4.94 5.70
C GLU A 239 29.07 6.30 5.64
N ASN A 240 30.19 6.35 6.34
CA ASN A 240 31.15 7.44 6.24
C ASN A 240 31.72 7.44 4.81
N LEU A 241 31.42 8.52 4.10
CA LEU A 241 32.21 9.13 3.02
C LEU A 241 32.83 8.17 2.01
N VAL A 242 32.09 7.86 0.95
CA VAL A 242 32.72 7.68 -0.36
C VAL A 242 33.11 9.08 -0.86
N HIS A 243 34.39 9.42 -0.73
CA HIS A 243 35.00 10.59 -1.36
C HIS A 243 34.69 10.58 -2.86
N THR A 244 33.83 11.48 -3.31
CA THR A 244 33.76 11.84 -4.74
C THR A 244 34.83 12.90 -5.01
N LEU A 245 35.84 12.56 -5.78
CA LEU A 245 36.81 13.51 -6.33
C LEU A 245 36.12 14.34 -7.44
N PRO A 246 36.46 15.63 -7.59
CA PRO A 246 35.76 16.54 -8.50
C PRO A 246 36.27 16.42 -9.95
N GLU A 247 35.35 16.32 -10.91
CA GLU A 247 35.65 16.62 -12.31
C GLU A 247 35.51 18.12 -12.57
N GLU A 248 36.63 18.76 -12.91
CA GLU A 248 36.68 20.10 -13.49
C GLU A 248 36.24 20.05 -14.97
N GLY A 249 35.32 20.94 -15.35
CA GLY A 249 34.96 21.21 -16.74
C GLY A 249 34.27 22.57 -16.87
N VAL A 250 34.93 23.51 -17.54
CA VAL A 250 34.65 24.96 -17.55
C VAL A 250 33.85 25.41 -18.79
N MET A 251 32.95 26.40 -18.58
CA MET A 251 32.32 27.39 -19.50
C MET A 251 31.32 26.89 -20.58
N ARG A 252 30.23 27.60 -20.93
CA ARG A 252 30.10 29.07 -21.18
C ARG A 252 28.62 29.51 -21.28
N ASP A 253 28.29 30.67 -20.70
CA ASP A 253 27.07 31.46 -20.98
C ASP A 253 27.17 32.23 -22.30
N VAL A 254 26.06 32.34 -23.05
CA VAL A 254 25.82 33.43 -24.03
C VAL A 254 24.32 33.78 -24.10
N TYR A 255 24.02 35.07 -23.99
CA TYR A 255 22.71 35.74 -24.07
C TYR A 255 22.11 35.80 -25.49
N GLY A 256 20.78 35.95 -25.59
CA GLY A 256 20.08 36.45 -26.79
C GLY A 256 18.62 36.82 -26.51
N ALA A 257 18.23 38.06 -26.81
CA ALA A 257 16.98 38.71 -26.43
C ALA A 257 15.99 38.90 -27.60
N ALA A 258 14.73 39.22 -27.21
CA ALA A 258 13.72 40.05 -27.88
C ALA A 258 12.80 39.47 -28.97
N GLY A 259 11.50 39.80 -28.85
CA GLY A 259 10.47 39.70 -29.89
C GLY A 259 9.05 39.74 -29.33
N GLU A 260 8.45 40.93 -29.22
CA GLU A 260 7.02 41.18 -28.96
C GLU A 260 6.15 40.72 -30.13
N ASP A 261 4.89 40.29 -29.89
CA ASP A 261 3.75 40.74 -30.71
C ASP A 261 2.36 40.37 -30.14
N GLN A 262 1.37 41.08 -30.67
CA GLN A 262 0.15 41.60 -30.05
C GLN A 262 -1.09 40.68 -29.97
N MET A 263 -2.00 41.09 -29.07
CA MET A 263 -3.36 40.61 -28.83
C MET A 263 -4.31 40.73 -30.04
N SER A 264 -5.20 39.75 -30.21
CA SER A 264 -6.46 39.90 -30.96
C SER A 264 -7.56 39.03 -30.36
N SER A 265 -8.72 39.64 -30.16
CA SER A 265 -9.86 39.21 -29.37
C SER A 265 -11.11 38.96 -30.23
N TYR A 266 -11.77 37.80 -30.13
CA TYR A 266 -13.22 37.64 -30.35
C TYR A 266 -13.75 36.38 -29.62
N PRO A 267 -14.85 36.46 -28.84
CA PRO A 267 -15.47 35.29 -28.25
C PRO A 267 -16.53 34.70 -29.18
N SER A 268 -16.42 33.41 -29.52
CA SER A 268 -17.47 32.65 -30.19
C SER A 268 -18.27 31.88 -29.14
N LEU A 269 -19.53 32.26 -28.92
CA LEU A 269 -20.48 31.53 -28.08
C LEU A 269 -20.84 30.19 -28.74
N MET A 270 -20.36 29.08 -28.19
CA MET A 270 -20.84 27.74 -28.53
C MET A 270 -21.96 27.33 -27.56
N PHE A 271 -23.16 27.13 -28.09
CA PHE A 271 -24.23 26.43 -27.38
C PHE A 271 -24.04 24.93 -27.60
N SER A 272 -23.68 24.18 -26.55
CA SER A 272 -23.58 22.72 -26.59
C SER A 272 -24.93 22.06 -26.34
N ILE A 273 -25.24 21.05 -27.13
CA ILE A 273 -26.41 20.17 -27.02
C ILE A 273 -26.19 19.21 -25.82
N PRO A 274 -27.21 18.84 -25.03
CA PRO A 274 -27.00 18.06 -23.81
C PRO A 274 -26.44 16.66 -24.12
N GLN A 275 -25.24 16.36 -23.61
CA GLN A 275 -24.64 15.02 -23.65
C GLN A 275 -25.12 14.16 -22.47
N SER A 276 -25.23 12.86 -22.73
CA SER A 276 -25.63 11.81 -21.80
C SER A 276 -24.87 11.86 -20.46
N LEU A 277 -25.58 11.65 -19.34
CA LEU A 277 -25.09 11.69 -17.96
C LEU A 277 -24.00 10.65 -17.59
N ARG A 278 -23.55 9.83 -18.54
CA ARG A 278 -22.32 9.03 -18.39
C ARG A 278 -21.18 9.80 -19.04
N SER A 279 -20.62 10.75 -18.29
CA SER A 279 -19.29 11.28 -18.59
C SER A 279 -18.28 10.23 -18.14
N GLU A 280 -17.72 9.47 -19.09
CA GLU A 280 -16.39 8.89 -18.86
C GLU A 280 -15.45 10.03 -18.46
N PRO A 281 -14.47 9.79 -17.56
CA PRO A 281 -13.53 10.84 -17.19
C PRO A 281 -12.80 11.32 -18.45
N VAL A 282 -13.14 12.52 -18.91
CA VAL A 282 -12.44 13.19 -20.01
C VAL A 282 -11.27 13.92 -19.39
N GLU A 283 -10.05 13.55 -19.77
CA GLU A 283 -8.87 14.36 -19.49
C GLU A 283 -9.06 15.71 -20.20
N THR A 284 -9.44 16.73 -19.44
CA THR A 284 -9.70 18.10 -19.94
C THR A 284 -8.41 18.89 -20.16
N THR A 285 -7.25 18.22 -20.12
CA THR A 285 -5.98 18.79 -20.58
C THR A 285 -5.99 18.83 -22.10
N ASP A 286 -6.66 19.84 -22.65
CA ASP A 286 -6.53 20.20 -24.05
C ASP A 286 -5.05 20.52 -24.33
N ASN A 287 -4.50 19.83 -25.34
CA ASN A 287 -3.24 20.18 -25.98
C ASN A 287 -3.33 21.62 -26.54
N TYR A 288 -3.00 22.62 -25.73
CA TYR A 288 -2.57 23.93 -26.25
C TYR A 288 -1.12 23.78 -26.71
N GLY A 289 -0.97 23.27 -27.92
CA GLY A 289 0.33 23.08 -28.57
C GLY A 289 0.18 22.72 -30.04
N GLN A 290 -0.26 23.69 -30.84
CA GLN A 290 0.25 23.87 -32.20
C GLN A 290 1.48 24.76 -32.13
#